data_AF-A0A928SXC5-F1
#
_entry.id   AF-A0A928SXC5-F1
#
_cell.length_a   1.000
_cell.length_b   1.000
_cell.length_c   1.000
_cell.angle_alpha   90.00
_cell.angle_beta   90.00
_cell.angle_gamma   90.00
#
_symmetry.space_group_name_H-M   'P 1'
#
loop_
_entity.id
_entity.type
_entity.pdbx_description
1 polymer ?
#
loop_
_entity_poly.entity_id
_entity_poly.type
_entity_poly.pdbx_seq_one_letter_code
_entity_poly.pdbx_strand_id
1 'polypeptide(L)'
;MKIDFPRFAQLTFALAAASCERPPPAVPPHVAEPPPEPEAGQVAESGPGEGNPAGNEPLPVEEAADLSRCASLSPSCEGLIQECQTLAGQGDPGSEGYYGGYRPRIAEEIATCWAANLAPPRCRAPAMGKCIREAVLRGPVDAATVPLCDEVIADCAQAGIKARYSREDCQKVLSSVSGQARADAARIIGPSGEGCSLEYALPYYPFGTTW
;
A
#
# COMPACT_ATOMS: atom_id res chain seq x y z
N MET A 1 36.25 -28.27 3.07
CA MET A 1 35.16 -29.09 2.49
C MET A 1 35.13 -28.77 0.99
N LYS A 2 35.45 -29.72 0.11
CA LYS A 2 35.40 -29.49 -1.35
C LYS A 2 34.05 -29.99 -1.86
N ILE A 3 33.22 -29.08 -2.37
CA ILE A 3 31.91 -29.42 -2.92
C ILE A 3 32.13 -29.98 -4.34
N ASP A 4 31.62 -31.18 -4.56
CA ASP A 4 31.66 -31.87 -5.84
C ASP A 4 30.55 -31.33 -6.76
N PHE A 5 30.91 -30.31 -7.53
CA PHE A 5 30.02 -29.55 -8.40
C PHE A 5 29.18 -30.39 -9.39
N PRO A 6 29.73 -31.42 -10.08
CA PRO A 6 28.92 -32.25 -10.97
C PRO A 6 27.83 -33.04 -10.24
N ARG A 7 28.08 -33.46 -8.99
CA ARG A 7 27.06 -34.12 -8.16
C ARG A 7 25.96 -33.16 -7.71
N PHE A 8 26.32 -31.93 -7.38
CA PHE A 8 25.35 -30.89 -7.01
C PHE A 8 24.43 -30.53 -8.17
N ALA A 9 24.98 -30.40 -9.39
CA ALA A 9 24.19 -30.08 -10.59
C ALA A 9 23.18 -31.18 -10.97
N GLN A 10 23.52 -32.46 -10.79
CA GLN A 10 22.58 -33.55 -11.06
C GLN A 10 21.38 -33.57 -10.08
N LEU A 11 21.63 -33.23 -8.81
CA LEU A 11 20.57 -33.10 -7.81
C LEU A 11 19.59 -31.96 -8.12
N THR A 12 20.09 -30.84 -8.64
CA THR A 12 19.23 -29.68 -8.97
C THR A 12 18.33 -29.96 -10.18
N PHE A 13 18.84 -30.65 -11.19
CA PHE A 13 18.03 -31.03 -12.36
C PHE A 13 16.93 -32.05 -12.04
N ALA A 14 17.20 -33.00 -11.13
CA ALA A 14 16.20 -33.98 -10.70
C ALA A 14 15.04 -33.34 -9.93
N LEU A 15 15.30 -32.30 -9.12
CA LEU A 15 14.25 -31.56 -8.41
C LEU A 15 13.38 -30.71 -9.35
N ALA A 16 13.96 -30.10 -10.38
CA ALA A 16 13.20 -29.30 -11.34
C ALA A 16 12.22 -30.14 -12.17
N ALA A 17 12.57 -31.39 -12.50
CA ALA A 17 11.71 -32.28 -13.27
C ALA A 17 10.52 -32.84 -12.45
N ALA A 18 10.62 -32.88 -11.12
CA ALA A 18 9.56 -33.36 -10.24
C ALA A 18 8.46 -32.31 -9.97
N SER A 19 8.68 -31.03 -10.30
CA SER A 19 7.74 -29.94 -10.04
C SER A 19 6.79 -29.61 -11.19
N CYS A 20 6.83 -30.35 -12.30
CA CYS A 20 5.82 -30.23 -13.37
C CYS A 20 4.58 -31.07 -13.04
N GLU A 21 3.86 -30.69 -11.99
CA GLU A 21 2.51 -31.23 -11.75
C GLU A 21 1.56 -30.75 -12.85
N ARG A 22 0.74 -31.68 -13.33
CA ARG A 22 -0.29 -31.47 -14.35
C ARG A 22 -1.28 -30.42 -13.85
N PRO A 23 -1.67 -29.40 -14.64
CA PRO A 23 -2.70 -28.46 -14.22
C PRO A 23 -4.00 -29.22 -13.92
N PRO A 24 -4.72 -28.87 -12.84
CA PRO A 24 -6.00 -29.50 -12.52
C PRO A 24 -7.00 -29.28 -13.66
N PRO A 25 -7.94 -30.22 -13.88
CA PRO A 25 -8.95 -30.07 -14.91
C PRO A 25 -9.82 -28.83 -14.65
N ALA A 26 -10.13 -28.10 -15.72
CA ALA A 26 -10.97 -26.92 -15.69
C ALA A 26 -12.37 -27.25 -15.12
N VAL A 27 -12.78 -26.51 -14.10
CA VAL A 27 -14.14 -26.56 -13.55
C VAL A 27 -15.10 -25.93 -14.58
N PRO A 28 -16.21 -26.59 -14.95
CA PRO A 28 -17.19 -25.99 -15.84
C PRO A 28 -17.87 -24.78 -15.18
N PRO A 29 -18.23 -23.74 -15.94
CA PRO A 29 -18.82 -22.52 -15.38
C PRO A 29 -20.18 -22.81 -14.75
N HIS A 30 -20.34 -22.39 -13.50
CA HIS A 30 -21.63 -22.32 -12.82
C HIS A 30 -22.54 -21.35 -13.58
N VAL A 31 -23.69 -21.84 -14.05
CA VAL A 31 -24.78 -21.00 -14.56
C VAL A 31 -25.33 -20.23 -13.37
N ALA A 32 -25.09 -18.92 -13.32
CA ALA A 32 -25.70 -18.04 -12.33
C ALA A 32 -27.18 -17.82 -12.69
N GLU A 33 -28.08 -18.08 -11.74
CA GLU A 33 -29.47 -17.65 -11.83
C GLU A 33 -29.56 -16.11 -11.85
N PRO A 34 -30.53 -15.54 -12.56
CA PRO A 34 -30.74 -14.10 -12.58
C PRO A 34 -31.24 -13.59 -11.21
N PRO A 35 -30.81 -12.38 -10.80
CA PRO A 35 -31.23 -11.79 -9.53
C PRO A 35 -32.73 -11.38 -9.55
N PRO A 36 -33.44 -11.45 -8.41
CA PRO A 36 -34.80 -10.95 -8.31
C PRO A 36 -34.86 -9.41 -8.37
N GLU A 37 -35.93 -8.89 -8.99
CA GLU A 37 -36.23 -7.45 -9.10
C GLU A 37 -36.44 -6.78 -7.74
N PRO A 38 -36.11 -5.49 -7.60
CA PRO A 38 -36.28 -4.76 -6.34
C PRO A 38 -37.74 -4.35 -6.11
N GLU A 39 -38.28 -4.69 -4.94
CA GLU A 39 -39.55 -4.15 -4.46
C GLU A 39 -39.41 -2.66 -4.08
N ALA A 40 -40.40 -1.88 -4.50
CA ALA A 40 -40.51 -0.47 -4.25
C ALA A 40 -41.04 -0.18 -2.83
N GLY A 41 -40.30 0.66 -2.11
CA GLY A 41 -40.87 1.67 -1.21
C GLY A 41 -41.07 1.28 0.25
N GLN A 42 -40.48 2.07 1.14
CA GLN A 42 -41.26 2.87 2.08
C GLN A 42 -40.42 3.99 2.69
N VAL A 43 -41.03 5.18 2.69
CA VAL A 43 -40.57 6.41 3.31
C VAL A 43 -41.12 6.40 4.74
N ALA A 44 -40.27 6.55 5.75
CA ALA A 44 -40.65 6.90 7.11
C ALA A 44 -39.48 7.68 7.72
N GLU A 45 -39.59 8.99 7.93
CA GLU A 45 -40.33 9.71 8.98
C GLU A 45 -39.28 10.33 9.90
N SER A 46 -39.16 11.66 9.80
CA SER A 46 -38.21 12.48 10.53
C SER A 46 -38.64 12.64 12.00
N GLY A 47 -37.76 12.29 12.92
CA GLY A 47 -37.84 12.66 14.34
C GLY A 47 -36.56 13.40 14.77
N PRO A 48 -36.65 14.46 15.60
CA PRO A 48 -35.53 15.36 15.89
C PRO A 48 -34.65 14.79 17.01
N GLY A 49 -33.35 14.62 16.73
CA GLY A 49 -32.34 14.17 17.68
C GLY A 49 -31.37 15.28 18.05
N GLU A 50 -31.49 15.70 19.30
CA GLU A 50 -30.60 16.48 20.17
C GLU A 50 -29.16 16.75 19.72
N GLY A 51 -28.73 17.98 20.00
CA GLY A 51 -27.42 18.52 19.64
C GLY A 51 -26.24 17.79 20.28
N ASN A 52 -25.22 17.57 19.46
CA ASN A 52 -23.85 17.35 19.90
C ASN A 52 -23.02 18.62 19.59
N PRO A 53 -22.47 19.31 20.60
CA PRO A 53 -21.50 20.37 20.40
C PRO A 53 -20.10 19.75 20.38
N ALA A 54 -19.67 19.32 19.19
CA ALA A 54 -18.25 19.13 18.90
C ALA A 54 -18.08 19.41 17.41
N GLY A 55 -17.34 20.47 17.09
CA GLY A 55 -17.03 20.86 15.72
C GLY A 55 -16.24 19.75 15.02
N ASN A 56 -16.95 18.88 14.33
CA ASN A 56 -16.42 18.16 13.19
C ASN A 56 -16.70 19.04 11.98
N GLU A 57 -15.81 20.00 11.72
CA GLU A 57 -15.70 20.52 10.36
C GLU A 57 -15.54 19.30 9.44
N PRO A 58 -16.37 19.14 8.40
CA PRO A 58 -16.15 18.11 7.40
C PRO A 58 -14.73 18.30 6.89
N LEU A 59 -13.87 17.29 7.06
CA LEU A 59 -12.58 17.28 6.39
C LEU A 59 -12.84 17.60 4.91
N PRO A 60 -12.05 18.49 4.28
CA PRO A 60 -12.20 18.76 2.86
C PRO A 60 -12.17 17.43 2.13
N VAL A 61 -13.16 17.18 1.28
CA VAL A 61 -13.22 16.00 0.43
C VAL A 61 -11.89 15.95 -0.31
N GLU A 62 -11.02 15.01 0.07
CA GLU A 62 -9.75 14.84 -0.63
C GLU A 62 -10.07 14.47 -2.08
N GLU A 63 -9.67 15.33 -3.00
CA GLU A 63 -9.83 15.08 -4.43
C GLU A 63 -9.10 13.79 -4.80
N ALA A 64 -9.74 12.92 -5.59
CA ALA A 64 -9.14 11.64 -5.98
C ALA A 64 -7.82 11.87 -6.74
N ALA A 65 -6.86 10.96 -6.56
CA ALA A 65 -5.55 11.05 -7.20
C ALA A 65 -5.66 11.02 -8.74
N ASP A 66 -5.02 11.95 -9.44
CA ASP A 66 -4.84 11.87 -10.90
C ASP A 66 -3.71 10.89 -11.27
N LEU A 67 -4.09 9.62 -11.43
CA LEU A 67 -3.18 8.54 -11.84
C LEU A 67 -3.07 8.39 -13.36
N SER A 68 -3.47 9.38 -14.17
CA SER A 68 -3.37 9.32 -15.64
C SER A 68 -1.95 9.05 -16.14
N ARG A 69 -0.93 9.46 -15.38
CA ARG A 69 0.49 9.19 -15.67
C ARG A 69 0.83 7.70 -15.71
N CYS A 70 0.08 6.86 -15.01
CA CYS A 70 0.25 5.41 -15.07
C CYS A 70 0.07 4.86 -16.49
N ALA A 71 -0.76 5.49 -17.34
CA ALA A 71 -0.97 5.07 -18.72
C ALA A 71 0.26 5.31 -19.62
N SER A 72 1.19 6.17 -19.21
CA SER A 72 2.45 6.42 -19.95
C SER A 72 3.56 5.42 -19.62
N LEU A 73 3.36 4.54 -18.63
CA LEU A 73 4.26 3.44 -18.37
C LEU A 73 4.26 2.48 -19.58
N SER A 74 5.44 1.96 -19.92
CA SER A 74 5.57 1.05 -21.06
C SER A 74 4.65 -0.16 -20.90
N PRO A 75 3.93 -0.59 -21.95
CA PRO A 75 3.16 -1.83 -21.93
C PRO A 75 4.01 -3.04 -21.57
N SER A 76 5.30 -3.06 -21.91
CA SER A 76 6.19 -4.15 -21.49
C SER A 76 6.52 -4.17 -19.99
N CYS A 77 6.00 -3.20 -19.23
CA CYS A 77 6.02 -3.12 -17.76
C CYS A 77 4.62 -3.38 -17.16
N GLU A 78 3.79 -4.28 -17.73
CA GLU A 78 2.37 -4.47 -17.33
C GLU A 78 2.13 -4.51 -15.83
N GLY A 79 2.98 -5.21 -15.05
CA GLY A 79 2.85 -5.29 -13.59
C GLY A 79 2.92 -3.93 -12.88
N LEU A 80 3.70 -2.99 -13.42
CA LEU A 80 3.87 -1.65 -12.86
C LEU A 80 2.65 -0.74 -13.13
N ILE A 81 1.91 -0.97 -14.22
CA ILE A 81 0.69 -0.21 -14.52
C ILE A 81 -0.35 -0.48 -13.44
N GLN A 82 -0.53 -1.76 -13.08
CA GLN A 82 -1.43 -2.16 -12.02
C GLN A 82 -0.97 -1.62 -10.65
N GLU A 83 0.33 -1.68 -10.35
CA GLU A 83 0.90 -1.11 -9.13
C GLU A 83 0.69 0.40 -9.00
N CYS A 84 0.76 1.10 -10.12
CA CYS A 84 0.57 2.54 -10.17
C CYS A 84 -0.89 2.89 -9.89
N GLN A 85 -1.84 2.09 -10.40
CA GLN A 85 -3.27 2.24 -10.12
C GLN A 85 -3.64 1.97 -8.66
N THR A 86 -2.85 1.15 -7.94
CA THR A 86 -3.12 0.85 -6.52
C THR A 86 -2.53 1.89 -5.56
N LEU A 87 -1.80 2.90 -6.03
CA LEU A 87 -1.15 3.90 -5.16
C LEU A 87 -2.15 4.65 -4.28
N ALA A 88 -3.35 4.94 -4.78
CA ALA A 88 -4.41 5.64 -4.04
C ALA A 88 -5.21 4.74 -3.08
N GLY A 89 -4.88 3.44 -3.00
CA GLY A 89 -5.60 2.44 -2.21
C GLY A 89 -6.56 1.61 -3.07
N GLN A 90 -7.22 0.65 -2.43
CA GLN A 90 -8.21 -0.23 -3.05
C GLN A 90 -9.56 -0.11 -2.32
N GLY A 91 -10.65 -0.18 -3.07
CA GLY A 91 -12.02 -0.11 -2.56
C GLY A 91 -12.60 1.30 -2.54
N ASP A 92 -13.91 1.40 -2.29
CA ASP A 92 -14.60 2.68 -2.15
C ASP A 92 -14.30 3.29 -0.77
N PRO A 93 -13.95 4.58 -0.65
CA PRO A 93 -13.62 5.23 0.63
C PRO A 93 -14.69 5.17 1.74
N GLY A 94 -15.92 4.75 1.42
CA GLY A 94 -17.01 4.53 2.36
C GLY A 94 -17.42 3.06 2.55
N SER A 95 -16.67 2.11 1.98
CA SER A 95 -16.97 0.67 2.03
C SER A 95 -16.17 -0.07 3.10
N GLU A 96 -16.77 -1.11 3.67
CA GLU A 96 -16.09 -2.08 4.52
C GLU A 96 -15.05 -2.82 3.67
N GLY A 97 -13.76 -2.57 3.91
CA GLY A 97 -12.65 -3.11 3.11
C GLY A 97 -11.77 -2.06 2.40
N TYR A 98 -12.05 -0.76 2.56
CA TYR A 98 -11.12 0.27 2.10
C TYR A 98 -9.80 0.22 2.87
N TYR A 99 -8.75 -0.25 2.21
CA TYR A 99 -7.44 -0.39 2.84
C TYR A 99 -6.70 0.96 3.00
N GLY A 100 -7.13 2.00 2.28
CA GLY A 100 -6.37 3.24 2.18
C GLY A 100 -5.06 3.03 1.42
N GLY A 101 -4.59 4.08 0.75
CA GLY A 101 -3.29 4.07 0.08
C GLY A 101 -2.46 5.27 0.47
N TYR A 102 -1.59 5.70 -0.44
CA TYR A 102 -1.04 7.03 -0.40
C TYR A 102 -2.15 8.06 -0.59
N ARG A 103 -2.01 9.19 0.10
CA ARG A 103 -2.87 10.35 -0.13
C ARG A 103 -2.72 10.84 -1.58
N PRO A 104 -3.76 11.44 -2.16
CA PRO A 104 -3.84 11.73 -3.59
C PRO A 104 -2.59 12.38 -4.19
N ARG A 105 -2.17 13.50 -3.60
CA ARG A 105 -0.98 14.24 -4.06
C ARG A 105 0.32 13.42 -4.01
N ILE A 106 0.47 12.55 -3.01
CA ILE A 106 1.65 11.69 -2.89
C ILE A 106 1.62 10.61 -3.97
N ALA A 107 0.46 9.98 -4.18
CA ALA A 107 0.26 8.99 -5.23
C ALA A 107 0.58 9.56 -6.63
N GLU A 108 0.13 10.78 -6.93
CA GLU A 108 0.43 11.49 -8.17
C GLU A 108 1.93 11.75 -8.38
N GLU A 109 2.63 12.19 -7.33
CA GLU A 109 4.07 12.44 -7.39
C GLU A 109 4.86 11.14 -7.65
N ILE A 110 4.44 10.03 -7.02
CA ILE A 110 5.02 8.70 -7.25
C ILE A 110 4.78 8.27 -8.70
N ALA A 111 3.53 8.33 -9.16
CA ALA A 111 3.14 7.95 -10.53
C ALA A 111 3.90 8.76 -11.58
N THR A 112 4.05 10.07 -11.36
CA THR A 112 4.83 10.96 -12.22
C THR A 112 6.31 10.56 -12.26
N CYS A 113 6.90 10.28 -11.09
CA CYS A 113 8.30 9.85 -11.02
C CYS A 113 8.51 8.48 -11.70
N TRP A 114 7.60 7.54 -11.50
CA TRP A 114 7.63 6.24 -12.16
C TRP A 114 7.55 6.37 -13.69
N ALA A 115 6.59 7.13 -14.18
CA ALA A 115 6.45 7.42 -15.62
C ALA A 115 7.73 8.02 -16.24
N ALA A 116 8.43 8.88 -15.50
CA ALA A 116 9.65 9.52 -15.99
C ALA A 116 10.90 8.62 -15.94
N ASN A 117 10.95 7.64 -15.03
CA ASN A 117 12.18 6.90 -14.71
C ASN A 117 12.13 5.41 -15.05
N LEU A 118 10.95 4.84 -15.29
CA LEU A 118 10.77 3.39 -15.45
C LEU A 118 10.42 3.07 -16.90
N ALA A 119 11.40 2.52 -17.59
CA ALA A 119 11.30 2.10 -18.98
C ALA A 119 12.08 0.78 -19.19
N PRO A 120 11.74 0.01 -20.25
CA PRO A 120 12.44 -1.23 -20.56
C PRO A 120 13.95 -1.02 -20.76
N PRO A 121 14.79 -1.97 -20.30
CA PRO A 121 14.45 -3.24 -19.66
C PRO A 121 14.25 -3.16 -18.14
N ARG A 122 14.19 -1.96 -17.55
CA ARG A 122 14.26 -1.73 -16.09
C ARG A 122 12.93 -1.26 -15.52
N CYS A 123 11.88 -2.06 -15.72
CA CYS A 123 10.54 -1.77 -15.21
C CYS A 123 10.46 -1.78 -13.67
N ARG A 124 11.24 -2.65 -13.02
CA ARG A 124 11.41 -2.66 -11.56
C ARG A 124 12.88 -2.39 -11.23
N ALA A 125 13.13 -1.23 -10.65
CA ALA A 125 14.47 -0.76 -10.37
C ALA A 125 14.51 -0.08 -9.00
N PRO A 126 15.69 0.05 -8.36
CA PRO A 126 15.84 0.83 -7.12
C PRO A 126 15.31 2.27 -7.20
N ALA A 127 15.16 2.80 -8.42
CA ALA A 127 14.51 4.07 -8.69
C ALA A 127 13.05 4.14 -8.17
N MET A 128 12.33 3.02 -8.08
CA MET A 128 10.97 2.97 -7.53
C MET A 128 10.92 3.39 -6.06
N GLY A 129 11.73 2.75 -5.21
CA GLY A 129 11.83 3.08 -3.80
C GLY A 129 12.30 4.52 -3.59
N LYS A 130 13.20 5.00 -4.47
CA LYS A 130 13.61 6.41 -4.48
C LYS A 130 12.43 7.36 -4.78
N CYS A 131 11.63 7.08 -5.81
CA CYS A 131 10.45 7.88 -6.15
C CYS A 131 9.45 7.96 -4.98
N ILE A 132 9.17 6.83 -4.33
CA ILE A 132 8.30 6.77 -3.15
C ILE A 132 8.87 7.64 -2.04
N ARG A 133 10.14 7.41 -1.68
CA ARG A 133 10.80 8.14 -0.60
C ARG A 133 10.80 9.65 -0.83
N GLU A 134 11.14 10.09 -2.04
CA GLU A 134 11.18 11.52 -2.38
C GLU A 134 9.78 12.16 -2.35
N ALA A 135 8.75 11.47 -2.81
CA ALA A 135 7.37 11.95 -2.72
C ALA A 135 6.93 12.10 -1.25
N VAL A 136 7.17 11.08 -0.42
CA VAL A 136 6.83 11.11 1.01
C VAL A 136 7.56 12.24 1.74
N LEU A 137 8.87 12.39 1.53
CA LEU A 137 9.67 13.41 2.23
C LEU A 137 9.30 14.84 1.82
N ARG A 138 8.90 15.06 0.55
CA ARG A 138 8.42 16.37 0.07
C ARG A 138 6.97 16.64 0.47
N GLY A 139 6.20 15.61 0.76
CA GLY A 139 4.79 15.70 1.15
C GLY A 139 4.54 16.57 2.37
N PRO A 140 3.35 17.18 2.51
CA PRO A 140 3.00 17.95 3.70
C PRO A 140 2.87 17.04 4.93
N VAL A 141 3.10 17.61 6.11
CA VAL A 141 2.77 16.95 7.38
C VAL A 141 1.34 17.28 7.76
N ASP A 142 0.55 16.26 8.04
CA ASP A 142 -0.79 16.35 8.60
C ASP A 142 -0.68 16.46 10.13
N ALA A 143 -1.24 17.53 10.69
CA ALA A 143 -1.20 17.79 12.14
C ALA A 143 -1.80 16.63 12.96
N ALA A 144 -2.75 15.87 12.40
CA ALA A 144 -3.34 14.71 13.06
C ALA A 144 -2.33 13.56 13.27
N THR A 145 -1.22 13.53 12.52
CA THR A 145 -0.20 12.48 12.62
C THR A 145 0.90 12.77 13.63
N VAL A 146 1.00 14.01 14.10
CA VAL A 146 1.97 14.43 15.11
C VAL A 146 1.84 13.61 16.40
N PRO A 147 0.65 13.53 17.05
CA PRO A 147 0.52 12.74 18.29
C PRO A 147 0.76 11.25 18.06
N LEU A 148 0.34 10.71 16.90
CA LEU A 148 0.55 9.30 16.56
C LEU A 148 2.05 8.97 16.42
N CYS A 149 2.82 9.86 15.79
CA CYS A 149 4.27 9.67 15.68
C CYS A 149 4.97 9.74 17.06
N ASP A 150 4.50 10.63 17.93
CA ASP A 150 5.05 10.76 19.28
C ASP A 150 4.82 9.49 20.11
N GLU A 151 3.63 8.90 19.99
CA GLU A 151 3.27 7.62 20.60
C GLU A 151 4.19 6.49 20.12
N VAL A 152 4.33 6.32 18.80
CA VAL A 152 5.23 5.32 18.21
C VAL A 152 6.66 5.44 18.74
N ILE A 153 7.21 6.67 18.79
CA ILE A 153 8.58 6.90 19.29
C ILE A 153 8.67 6.59 20.79
N ALA A 154 7.64 6.93 21.56
CA ALA A 154 7.57 6.59 22.97
C ALA A 154 7.52 5.06 23.19
N ASP A 155 6.75 4.33 22.39
CA ASP A 155 6.65 2.86 22.45
C ASP A 155 8.00 2.20 22.14
N CYS A 156 8.71 2.70 21.13
CA CYS A 156 10.09 2.28 20.85
C CYS A 156 11.00 2.46 22.07
N ALA A 157 10.95 3.64 22.70
CA ALA A 157 11.76 3.93 23.87
C ALA A 157 11.39 3.03 25.07
N GLN A 158 10.10 2.76 25.29
CA GLN A 158 9.62 1.85 26.34
C GLN A 158 10.08 0.41 26.11
N ALA A 159 10.14 -0.03 24.84
CA ALA A 159 10.71 -1.31 24.47
C ALA A 159 12.24 -1.39 24.59
N GLY A 160 12.91 -0.30 24.97
CA GLY A 160 14.37 -0.21 25.04
C GLY A 160 15.03 -0.14 23.66
N ILE A 161 14.27 0.20 22.61
CA ILE A 161 14.73 0.26 21.23
C ILE A 161 14.87 1.73 20.82
N LYS A 162 16.06 2.12 20.37
CA LYS A 162 16.27 3.45 19.79
C LYS A 162 15.72 3.51 18.37
N ALA A 163 14.79 4.42 18.11
CA ALA A 163 14.33 4.72 16.76
C ALA A 163 15.50 5.15 15.85
N ARG A 164 15.58 4.57 14.66
CA ARG A 164 16.60 4.87 13.65
C ARG A 164 16.22 6.02 12.72
N TYR A 165 15.18 6.76 13.07
CA TYR A 165 14.58 7.81 12.25
C TYR A 165 14.29 9.07 13.07
N SER A 166 14.16 10.19 12.36
CA SER A 166 13.75 11.45 12.98
C SER A 166 12.24 11.50 13.22
N ARG A 167 11.80 12.33 14.17
CA ARG A 167 10.38 12.62 14.39
C ARG A 167 9.71 13.16 13.13
N GLU A 168 10.42 14.02 12.39
CA GLU A 168 9.93 14.59 11.13
C GLU A 168 9.69 13.50 10.07
N ASP A 169 10.64 12.58 9.88
CA ASP A 169 10.49 11.51 8.88
C ASP A 169 9.30 10.59 9.22
N CYS A 170 9.10 10.28 10.50
CA CYS A 170 7.96 9.50 10.97
C CYS A 170 6.63 10.23 10.70
N GLN A 171 6.55 11.53 10.97
CA GLN A 171 5.38 12.35 10.63
C GLN A 171 5.11 12.36 9.12
N LYS A 172 6.14 12.49 8.28
CA LYS A 172 6.02 12.44 6.82
C LYS A 172 5.45 11.11 6.34
N VAL A 173 5.97 9.99 6.84
CA VAL A 173 5.48 8.65 6.47
C VAL A 173 4.02 8.50 6.88
N LEU A 174 3.65 8.79 8.12
CA LEU A 174 2.26 8.67 8.58
C LEU A 174 1.31 9.64 7.88
N SER A 175 1.79 10.83 7.52
CA SER A 175 1.02 11.84 6.76
C SER A 175 0.81 11.45 5.31
N SER A 176 1.69 10.61 4.75
CA SER A 176 1.63 10.24 3.34
C SER A 176 0.52 9.24 3.01
N VAL A 177 -0.07 8.61 4.02
CA VAL A 177 -1.04 7.51 3.88
C VAL A 177 -2.31 7.79 4.70
N SER A 178 -3.42 7.15 4.32
CA SER A 178 -4.74 7.34 4.94
C SER A 178 -5.37 6.03 5.40
N GLY A 179 -6.42 6.12 6.23
CA GLY A 179 -7.21 4.96 6.65
C GLY A 179 -6.39 3.85 7.33
N GLN A 180 -6.68 2.59 6.98
CA GLN A 180 -6.02 1.42 7.53
C GLN A 180 -4.52 1.40 7.22
N ALA A 181 -4.10 1.86 6.04
CA ALA A 181 -2.70 1.97 5.67
C ALA A 181 -1.87 2.84 6.63
N ARG A 182 -2.47 3.87 7.24
CA ARG A 182 -1.81 4.68 8.29
C ARG A 182 -1.61 3.89 9.58
N ALA A 183 -2.63 3.14 10.01
CA ALA A 183 -2.54 2.31 11.21
C ALA A 183 -1.47 1.22 11.03
N ASP A 184 -1.43 0.59 9.86
CA ASP A 184 -0.42 -0.42 9.56
C ASP A 184 0.99 0.18 9.45
N ALA A 185 1.12 1.37 8.83
CA ALA A 185 2.39 2.09 8.82
C ALA A 185 2.89 2.37 10.24
N ALA A 186 2.04 2.88 11.13
CA ALA A 186 2.38 3.12 12.54
C ALA A 186 2.86 1.85 13.26
N ARG A 187 2.18 0.72 13.03
CA ARG A 187 2.56 -0.58 13.57
C ARG A 187 3.91 -1.07 13.06
N ILE A 188 4.22 -0.85 11.78
CA ILE A 188 5.50 -1.25 11.16
C ILE A 188 6.66 -0.44 11.69
N ILE A 189 6.49 0.89 11.77
CA ILE A 189 7.58 1.77 12.20
C ILE A 189 7.88 1.67 13.69
N GLY A 190 6.89 1.19 14.46
CA GLY A 190 6.98 0.95 15.90
C GLY A 190 7.91 -0.22 16.29
N PRO A 191 7.85 -0.66 17.56
CA PRO A 191 8.76 -1.67 18.08
C PRO A 191 8.57 -3.02 17.39
N SER A 192 9.65 -3.52 16.77
CA SER A 192 9.72 -4.83 16.14
C SER A 192 10.97 -5.60 16.58
N GLY A 193 11.04 -6.89 16.25
CA GLY A 193 12.24 -7.72 16.48
C GLY A 193 13.49 -7.24 15.73
N GLU A 194 13.32 -6.46 14.65
CA GLU A 194 14.41 -5.87 13.85
C GLU A 194 14.76 -4.44 14.31
N GLY A 195 13.99 -3.90 15.26
CA GLY A 195 14.10 -2.54 15.78
C GLY A 195 13.00 -1.61 15.26
N CYS A 196 13.09 -0.34 15.64
CA CYS A 196 12.21 0.71 15.14
C CYS A 196 12.84 1.38 13.92
N SER A 197 12.30 1.08 12.74
CA SER A 197 12.79 1.52 11.44
C SER A 197 11.66 2.07 10.58
N LEU A 198 11.97 3.05 9.73
CA LEU A 198 10.99 3.52 8.76
C LEU A 198 10.87 2.57 7.57
N GLU A 199 9.64 2.38 7.14
CA GLU A 199 9.31 1.85 5.84
C GLU A 199 8.49 2.92 5.10
N TYR A 200 8.97 3.32 3.92
CA TYR A 200 8.28 4.31 3.09
C TYR A 200 7.23 3.67 2.17
N ALA A 201 7.23 2.34 2.09
CA ALA A 201 6.30 1.53 1.31
C ALA A 201 5.15 1.03 2.19
N LEU A 202 3.99 0.76 1.57
CA LEU A 202 2.85 0.18 2.28
C LEU A 202 3.03 -1.33 2.52
N PRO A 203 2.61 -1.86 3.68
CA PRO A 203 2.74 -3.27 4.05
C PRO A 203 2.18 -4.26 3.04
N TYR A 204 1.08 -3.89 2.39
CA TYR A 204 0.37 -4.73 1.42
C TYR A 204 0.82 -4.53 -0.02
N TYR A 205 1.95 -3.85 -0.25
CA TYR A 205 2.57 -3.92 -1.56
C TYR A 205 3.17 -5.32 -1.75
N PRO A 206 2.70 -6.13 -2.71
CA PRO A 206 3.01 -7.56 -2.80
C PRO A 206 4.47 -7.89 -3.19
N PHE A 207 5.38 -6.91 -3.14
CA PHE A 207 6.72 -7.02 -3.71
C PHE A 207 7.84 -6.87 -2.68
N GLY A 208 7.50 -6.74 -1.39
CA GLY A 208 8.46 -6.70 -0.29
C GLY A 208 9.37 -5.46 -0.31
N THR A 209 10.14 -5.27 0.77
CA THR A 209 11.10 -4.18 0.95
C THR A 209 12.36 -4.29 0.10
N THR A 210 12.44 -5.25 -0.83
CA THR A 210 13.66 -5.56 -1.57
C THR A 210 13.84 -4.67 -2.80
N TRP A 211 14.29 -3.44 -2.58
CA TRP A 211 14.94 -2.58 -3.58
C TRP A 211 16.18 -1.91 -2.99
#